data_AF-A0AB33JBP0-F1
#
_entry.id   AF-A0AB33JBP0-F1
#
_cell.length_a   1.000
_cell.length_b   1.000
_cell.length_c   1.000
_cell.angle_alpha   90.00
_cell.angle_beta   90.00
_cell.angle_gamma   90.00
#
_symmetry.space_group_name_H-M   'P 1'
#
loop_
_entity.id
_entity.type
_entity.pdbx_description
1 polymer ?
#
loop_
_entity_poly.entity_id
_entity_poly.type
_entity_poly.pdbx_seq_one_letter_code
_entity_poly.pdbx_strand_id
1 'polypeptide(L)'
;MATVSVTSCSNDDEIKDPIYHQHYFQGKLNNHDISMNDVNANIISAKSDMGFGSITDPNVPGWFKWEVTLMETKDTVITLHLRIDDVERTNEMIYSPNDNDPIKSNSTCYATVKDLKNKTTSIYHPTHPAPIIVAWETFMIKVDRETKNVTKEYDCKLEFFRYKWAGIEGTLSGTLTSDDESKSPLKIKMKFVVY
;
A
#
# COMPACT_ATOMS: atom_id res chain seq x y z
N MET A 1 45.08 45.20 -1.08
CA MET A 1 44.13 44.60 -0.14
C MET A 1 42.86 44.26 -0.90
N ALA A 2 42.42 43.01 -0.80
CA ALA A 2 41.18 42.54 -1.40
C ALA A 2 39.97 43.01 -0.58
N THR A 3 38.85 43.25 -1.25
CA THR A 3 37.53 43.09 -0.64
C THR A 3 36.59 42.61 -1.73
N VAL A 4 36.37 41.30 -1.73
CA VAL A 4 35.27 40.66 -2.45
C VAL A 4 34.03 40.86 -1.58
N SER A 5 32.97 41.44 -2.13
CA SER A 5 31.62 41.29 -1.58
C SER A 5 30.77 40.63 -2.65
N VAL A 6 30.46 39.36 -2.40
CA VAL A 6 29.41 38.61 -3.08
C VAL A 6 28.13 38.92 -2.31
N THR A 7 27.12 39.47 -2.97
CA THR A 7 25.75 39.43 -2.46
C THR A 7 24.98 38.45 -3.32
N SER A 8 25.02 37.19 -2.88
CA SER A 8 24.05 36.16 -3.22
C SER A 8 22.84 36.36 -2.32
N CYS A 9 21.65 36.42 -2.90
CA CYS A 9 20.40 36.01 -2.25
C CYS A 9 19.39 35.62 -3.34
N SER A 10 19.67 34.55 -4.10
CA SER A 10 18.57 33.73 -4.61
C SER A 10 18.48 32.53 -3.68
N ASN A 11 17.47 32.50 -2.83
CA ASN A 11 16.93 31.27 -2.30
C ASN A 11 15.42 31.46 -2.34
N ASP A 12 14.84 31.13 -3.49
CA ASP A 12 13.48 30.61 -3.53
C ASP A 12 13.51 29.30 -2.73
N ASP A 13 13.44 29.43 -1.40
CA ASP A 13 13.10 28.32 -0.54
C ASP A 13 11.60 28.08 -0.75
N GLU A 14 11.24 27.41 -1.86
CA GLU A 14 9.92 26.84 -2.05
C GLU A 14 9.61 25.99 -0.82
N ILE A 15 8.69 26.49 0.00
CA ILE A 15 8.20 25.79 1.18
C ILE A 15 7.57 24.49 0.66
N LYS A 16 8.26 23.36 0.87
CA LYS A 16 7.71 22.05 0.52
C LYS A 16 6.50 21.80 1.41
N ASP A 17 5.34 21.61 0.79
CA ASP A 17 4.11 21.30 1.50
C ASP A 17 4.28 20.03 2.35
N PRO A 18 3.74 20.01 3.58
CA PRO A 18 3.78 18.83 4.45
C PRO A 18 3.11 17.63 3.78
N ILE A 19 3.69 16.44 3.97
CA ILE A 19 3.10 15.20 3.48
C ILE A 19 2.01 14.71 4.43
N TYR A 20 0.77 14.64 3.96
CA TYR A 20 -0.36 14.18 4.79
C TYR A 20 -0.73 12.72 4.56
N HIS A 21 -0.62 12.26 3.31
CA HIS A 21 -0.96 10.91 2.90
C HIS A 21 0.07 10.41 1.88
N GLN A 22 0.38 9.12 1.96
CA GLN A 22 1.25 8.44 1.02
C GLN A 22 0.73 7.05 0.69
N HIS A 23 0.64 6.76 -0.60
CA HIS A 23 0.43 5.42 -1.13
C HIS A 23 1.66 5.04 -1.92
N TYR A 24 2.47 4.18 -1.33
CA TYR A 24 3.69 3.70 -1.95
C TYR A 24 3.69 2.19 -2.06
N PHE A 25 4.02 1.68 -3.24
CA PHE A 25 4.43 0.29 -3.38
C PHE A 25 5.49 0.15 -4.47
N GLN A 26 6.30 -0.90 -4.36
CA GLN A 26 7.27 -1.26 -5.37
C GLN A 26 7.46 -2.78 -5.38
N GLY A 27 7.53 -3.38 -6.56
CA GLY A 27 7.68 -4.82 -6.68
C GLY A 27 7.61 -5.33 -8.08
N LYS A 28 7.17 -6.59 -8.22
CA LYS A 28 6.99 -7.29 -9.48
C LYS A 28 5.63 -7.95 -9.57
N LEU A 29 5.03 -7.87 -10.75
CA LEU A 29 3.87 -8.65 -11.20
C LEU A 29 4.27 -9.44 -12.44
N ASN A 30 4.27 -10.77 -12.38
CA ASN A 30 4.70 -11.63 -13.48
C ASN A 30 6.07 -11.23 -14.08
N ASN A 31 7.03 -10.88 -13.21
CA ASN A 31 8.36 -10.36 -13.54
C ASN A 31 8.41 -8.94 -14.16
N HIS A 32 7.28 -8.29 -14.36
CA HIS A 32 7.22 -6.87 -14.73
C HIS A 32 7.34 -6.01 -13.48
N ASP A 33 8.20 -5.00 -13.52
CA ASP A 33 8.31 -4.04 -12.42
C ASP A 33 7.02 -3.23 -12.31
N ILE A 34 6.55 -3.09 -11.08
CA ILE A 34 5.38 -2.29 -10.72
C ILE A 34 5.77 -1.34 -9.60
N SER A 35 5.28 -0.11 -9.67
CA SER A 35 5.48 0.86 -8.60
C SER A 35 4.41 1.94 -8.63
N MET A 36 4.11 2.46 -7.44
CA MET A 36 3.30 3.64 -7.23
C MET A 36 3.96 4.47 -6.15
N ASN A 37 3.91 5.78 -6.30
CA ASN A 37 4.36 6.72 -5.29
C ASN A 37 3.48 7.96 -5.37
N ASP A 38 2.28 7.84 -4.81
CA ASP A 38 1.34 8.95 -4.73
C ASP A 38 1.49 9.61 -3.36
N VAL A 39 1.82 10.89 -3.37
CA VAL A 39 2.04 11.73 -2.19
C VAL A 39 1.12 12.93 -2.32
N ASN A 40 0.48 13.36 -1.23
CA ASN A 40 -0.31 14.60 -1.17
C ASN A 40 -1.51 14.71 -2.12
N ALA A 41 -2.00 13.57 -2.61
CA ALA A 41 -3.32 13.53 -3.22
C ALA A 41 -4.38 13.56 -2.11
N ASN A 42 -5.59 14.06 -2.43
CA ASN A 42 -6.79 13.86 -1.62
C ASN A 42 -6.83 12.42 -1.08
N ILE A 43 -7.45 12.19 0.08
CA ILE A 43 -7.63 10.90 0.82
C ILE A 43 -7.90 9.66 -0.07
N ILE A 44 -8.25 9.85 -1.34
CA ILE A 44 -8.54 8.84 -2.34
C ILE A 44 -7.62 9.08 -3.56
N SER A 45 -6.67 8.19 -3.81
CA SER A 45 -6.03 8.08 -5.13
C SER A 45 -6.99 7.35 -6.07
N ALA A 46 -7.07 7.77 -7.33
CA ALA A 46 -7.85 7.03 -8.34
C ALA A 46 -7.32 5.59 -8.55
N LYS A 47 -6.09 5.30 -8.08
CA LYS A 47 -5.42 4.00 -8.20
C LYS A 47 -5.32 3.23 -6.89
N SER A 48 -5.68 3.83 -5.75
CA SER A 48 -5.63 3.16 -4.46
C SER A 48 -6.66 3.70 -3.49
N ASP A 49 -7.39 2.76 -2.88
CA ASP A 49 -8.29 3.00 -1.76
C ASP A 49 -7.82 2.17 -0.57
N MET A 50 -7.82 2.76 0.63
CA MET A 50 -7.39 2.09 1.84
C MET A 50 -8.25 2.46 3.04
N GLY A 51 -8.30 1.56 4.00
CA GLY A 51 -9.00 1.79 5.25
C GLY A 51 -8.30 1.13 6.42
N PHE A 52 -8.26 1.85 7.53
CA PHE A 52 -7.99 1.30 8.85
C PHE A 52 -9.26 1.39 9.68
N GLY A 53 -9.47 0.41 10.56
CA GLY A 53 -10.55 0.50 11.54
C GLY A 53 -10.30 -0.40 12.73
N SER A 54 -11.11 -0.23 13.75
CA SER A 54 -11.04 -1.00 14.99
C SER A 54 -12.43 -1.33 15.49
N ILE A 55 -12.57 -2.49 16.13
CA ILE A 55 -13.82 -2.92 16.75
C ILE A 55 -13.85 -2.48 18.24
N THR A 56 -12.69 -2.26 18.85
CA THR A 56 -12.55 -2.04 20.30
C THR A 56 -12.08 -0.63 20.67
N ASP A 57 -11.06 -0.08 19.99
CA ASP A 57 -10.55 1.28 20.22
C ASP A 57 -10.33 2.01 18.89
N PRO A 58 -11.04 3.12 18.60
CA PRO A 58 -10.88 3.86 17.35
C PRO A 58 -9.47 4.42 17.12
N ASN A 59 -8.61 4.46 18.14
CA ASN A 59 -7.23 4.93 18.03
C ASN A 59 -6.21 3.83 17.73
N VAL A 60 -6.59 2.56 17.84
CA VAL A 60 -5.71 1.41 17.59
C VAL A 60 -6.29 0.64 16.40
N PRO A 61 -5.63 0.64 15.23
CA PRO A 61 -6.14 -0.13 14.10
C PRO A 61 -6.20 -1.60 14.48
N GLY A 62 -7.37 -2.22 14.29
CA GLY A 62 -7.61 -3.65 14.45
C GLY A 62 -7.61 -4.39 13.11
N TRP A 63 -8.00 -3.73 12.03
CA TRP A 63 -7.94 -4.26 10.66
C TRP A 63 -7.42 -3.22 9.67
N PHE A 64 -6.92 -3.71 8.54
CA PHE A 64 -6.45 -2.95 7.40
C PHE A 64 -7.04 -3.51 6.12
N LYS A 65 -7.54 -2.64 5.24
CA LYS A 65 -8.01 -2.99 3.90
C LYS A 65 -7.32 -2.10 2.88
N TRP A 66 -6.89 -2.69 1.78
CA TRP A 66 -6.21 -1.99 0.70
C TRP A 66 -6.63 -2.55 -0.65
N GLU A 67 -7.10 -1.65 -1.49
CA GLU A 67 -7.39 -1.89 -2.89
C GLU A 67 -6.42 -1.04 -3.73
N VAL A 68 -5.73 -1.66 -4.67
CA VAL A 68 -4.70 -0.96 -5.46
C VAL A 68 -4.57 -1.50 -6.87
N THR A 69 -4.51 -0.59 -7.84
CA THR A 69 -4.21 -0.92 -9.23
C THR A 69 -2.72 -1.17 -9.39
N LEU A 70 -2.34 -2.44 -9.60
CA LEU A 70 -0.95 -2.86 -9.79
C LEU A 70 -0.45 -2.56 -11.20
N MET A 71 -1.33 -2.69 -12.20
CA MET A 71 -1.01 -2.49 -13.61
C MET A 71 -2.24 -2.00 -14.36
N GLU A 72 -2.05 -0.98 -15.19
CA GLU A 72 -3.07 -0.45 -16.08
C GLU A 72 -2.48 -0.28 -17.47
N THR A 73 -3.12 -0.91 -18.45
CA THR A 73 -2.80 -0.80 -19.87
C THR A 73 -4.07 -0.46 -20.64
N LYS A 74 -3.94 -0.14 -21.92
CA LYS A 74 -5.10 0.09 -22.80
C LYS A 74 -6.09 -1.09 -22.87
N ASP A 75 -5.62 -2.31 -22.57
CA ASP A 75 -6.36 -3.54 -22.78
C ASP A 75 -6.77 -4.22 -21.46
N THR A 76 -6.08 -3.89 -20.35
CA THR A 76 -6.23 -4.63 -19.10
C THR A 76 -5.93 -3.77 -17.89
N VAL A 77 -6.75 -3.94 -16.84
CA VAL A 77 -6.51 -3.37 -15.50
C VAL A 77 -6.39 -4.53 -14.51
N ILE A 78 -5.32 -4.53 -13.72
CA ILE A 78 -5.08 -5.52 -12.66
C ILE A 78 -5.12 -4.80 -11.32
N THR A 79 -6.10 -5.15 -10.49
CA THR A 79 -6.30 -4.58 -9.16
C THR A 79 -6.10 -5.66 -8.10
N LEU A 80 -5.32 -5.38 -7.07
CA LEU A 80 -5.14 -6.21 -5.90
C LEU A 80 -6.04 -5.74 -4.77
N HIS A 81 -6.64 -6.68 -4.05
CA HIS A 81 -7.40 -6.44 -2.84
C HIS A 81 -6.75 -7.23 -1.71
N LEU A 82 -6.30 -6.53 -0.68
CA LEU A 82 -5.72 -7.07 0.54
C LEU A 82 -6.58 -6.65 1.73
N ARG A 83 -6.93 -7.59 2.59
CA ARG A 83 -7.54 -7.35 3.89
C ARG A 83 -6.79 -8.14 4.95
N ILE A 84 -6.32 -7.43 5.96
CA ILE A 84 -5.71 -7.97 7.17
C ILE A 84 -6.69 -7.73 8.31
N ASP A 85 -7.22 -8.81 8.90
CA ASP A 85 -8.25 -8.73 9.94
C ASP A 85 -7.69 -8.63 11.37
N ASP A 86 -6.39 -8.90 11.55
CA ASP A 86 -5.69 -8.81 12.84
C ASP A 86 -4.32 -8.16 12.62
N VAL A 87 -4.27 -6.83 12.67
CA VAL A 87 -3.02 -6.06 12.44
C VAL A 87 -2.09 -6.02 13.67
N GLU A 88 -2.49 -6.62 14.80
CA GLU A 88 -1.60 -6.80 15.97
C GLU A 88 -0.53 -7.87 15.70
N ARG A 89 -0.81 -8.80 14.77
CA ARG A 89 0.20 -9.70 14.22
C ARG A 89 1.15 -8.94 13.29
N THR A 90 2.32 -9.52 13.05
CA THR A 90 3.31 -8.96 12.12
C THR A 90 3.45 -9.77 10.82
N ASN A 91 2.76 -10.90 10.72
CA ASN A 91 2.79 -11.76 9.54
C ASN A 91 1.64 -12.75 9.50
N GLU A 92 1.33 -13.22 8.30
CA GLU A 92 0.24 -14.16 8.03
C GLU A 92 0.39 -14.88 6.69
N MET A 93 -0.17 -16.09 6.61
CA MET A 93 -0.36 -16.83 5.36
C MET A 93 -1.84 -16.83 5.00
N ILE A 94 -2.18 -16.30 3.83
CA ILE A 94 -3.53 -16.16 3.31
C ILE A 94 -3.78 -17.24 2.25
N TYR A 95 -4.80 -18.06 2.46
CA TYR A 95 -5.19 -19.17 1.60
C TYR A 95 -6.47 -18.85 0.80
N SER A 96 -6.85 -19.72 -0.13
CA SER A 96 -8.10 -19.54 -0.88
C SER A 96 -9.30 -19.62 0.05
N PRO A 97 -10.32 -18.77 -0.13
CA PRO A 97 -11.61 -18.97 0.54
C PRO A 97 -12.38 -20.19 0.00
N ASN A 98 -12.03 -20.70 -1.18
CA ASN A 98 -12.72 -21.80 -1.86
C ASN A 98 -12.11 -23.19 -1.57
N ASP A 99 -11.01 -23.26 -0.81
CA ASP A 99 -10.42 -24.55 -0.46
C ASP A 99 -11.26 -25.15 0.68
N ASN A 100 -11.72 -26.40 0.53
CA ASN A 100 -12.50 -27.15 1.54
C ASN A 100 -11.74 -27.40 2.87
N ASP A 101 -10.61 -26.73 3.08
CA ASP A 101 -9.79 -26.79 4.27
C ASP A 101 -10.28 -25.78 5.32
N PRO A 102 -10.03 -26.04 6.61
CA PRO A 102 -10.34 -25.08 7.64
C PRO A 102 -9.59 -23.76 7.40
N ILE A 103 -10.37 -22.68 7.26
CA ILE A 103 -9.88 -21.30 7.17
C ILE A 103 -8.92 -21.04 8.34
N LYS A 104 -7.63 -20.81 8.03
CA LYS A 104 -6.60 -20.55 9.06
C LYS A 104 -6.66 -19.12 9.61
N SER A 105 -7.22 -18.19 8.83
CA SER A 105 -7.49 -16.81 9.26
C SER A 105 -8.50 -16.11 8.36
N ASN A 106 -9.09 -15.03 8.88
CA ASN A 106 -10.12 -14.26 8.16
C ASN A 106 -9.56 -13.30 7.11
N SER A 107 -8.25 -13.01 7.16
CA SER A 107 -7.57 -12.15 6.20
C SER A 107 -7.70 -12.70 4.79
N THR A 108 -7.86 -11.81 3.81
CA THR A 108 -8.08 -12.19 2.41
C THR A 108 -7.16 -11.42 1.47
N CYS A 109 -6.77 -12.07 0.38
CA CYS A 109 -5.99 -11.48 -0.68
C CYS A 109 -6.43 -12.08 -2.00
N TYR A 110 -6.82 -11.24 -2.96
CA TYR A 110 -7.18 -11.65 -4.31
C TYR A 110 -6.90 -10.53 -5.29
N ALA A 111 -6.89 -10.85 -6.58
CA ALA A 111 -6.76 -9.86 -7.64
C ALA A 111 -7.91 -9.97 -8.62
N THR A 112 -8.31 -8.83 -9.17
CA THR A 112 -9.23 -8.76 -10.31
C THR A 112 -8.45 -8.35 -11.55
N VAL A 113 -8.71 -9.04 -12.65
CA VAL A 113 -8.17 -8.73 -13.97
C VAL A 113 -9.35 -8.38 -14.87
N LYS A 114 -9.45 -7.11 -15.21
CA LYS A 114 -10.48 -6.58 -16.09
C LYS A 114 -9.93 -6.51 -17.51
N ASP A 115 -10.50 -7.29 -18.42
CA ASP A 115 -10.25 -7.18 -19.85
C ASP A 115 -11.13 -6.06 -20.42
N LEU A 116 -10.50 -4.97 -20.84
CA LEU A 116 -11.19 -3.79 -21.33
C LEU A 116 -11.78 -3.99 -22.73
N LYS A 117 -11.23 -4.91 -23.53
CA LYS A 117 -11.74 -5.22 -24.87
C LYS A 117 -13.00 -6.07 -24.79
N ASN A 118 -12.95 -7.14 -23.99
CA ASN A 118 -14.03 -8.11 -23.87
C ASN A 118 -15.03 -7.74 -22.77
N LYS A 119 -14.74 -6.71 -21.97
CA LYS A 119 -15.54 -6.26 -20.81
C LYS A 119 -15.79 -7.37 -19.79
N THR A 120 -14.85 -8.29 -19.66
CA THR A 120 -14.90 -9.39 -18.68
C THR A 120 -14.02 -9.08 -17.49
N THR A 121 -14.39 -9.59 -16.33
CA THR A 121 -13.57 -9.53 -15.11
C THR A 121 -13.32 -10.94 -14.65
N SER A 122 -12.04 -11.27 -14.44
CA SER A 122 -11.61 -12.54 -13.87
C SER A 122 -11.07 -12.31 -12.47
N ILE A 123 -11.39 -13.21 -11.55
CA ILE A 123 -10.92 -13.15 -10.18
C ILE A 123 -9.83 -14.20 -9.99
N TYR A 124 -8.76 -13.81 -9.30
CA TYR A 124 -7.59 -14.62 -9.02
C TYR A 124 -7.39 -14.72 -7.51
N HIS A 125 -7.28 -15.93 -6.99
CA HIS A 125 -7.17 -16.21 -5.56
C HIS A 125 -5.89 -17.03 -5.28
N PRO A 126 -5.34 -16.99 -4.06
CA PRO A 126 -4.37 -18.01 -3.65
C PRO A 126 -4.99 -19.41 -3.71
N THR A 127 -4.14 -20.43 -3.59
CA THR A 127 -4.59 -21.82 -3.42
C THR A 127 -3.90 -22.44 -2.21
N HIS A 128 -4.41 -23.56 -1.71
CA HIS A 128 -3.79 -24.29 -0.60
C HIS A 128 -2.28 -24.51 -0.77
N PRO A 129 -1.78 -25.03 -1.91
CA PRO A 129 -0.34 -25.22 -2.13
C PRO A 129 0.42 -23.91 -2.42
N ALA A 130 -0.26 -22.80 -2.67
CA ALA A 130 0.34 -21.51 -2.99
C ALA A 130 -0.36 -20.35 -2.23
N PRO A 131 -0.21 -20.26 -0.90
CA PRO A 131 -0.74 -19.14 -0.14
C PRO A 131 -0.02 -17.83 -0.50
N ILE A 132 -0.68 -16.71 -0.19
CA ILE A 132 -0.01 -15.41 -0.13
C ILE A 132 0.62 -15.26 1.25
N ILE A 133 1.91 -14.93 1.28
CA ILE A 133 2.64 -14.58 2.49
C ILE A 133 2.67 -13.07 2.60
N VAL A 134 2.19 -12.55 3.73
CA VAL A 134 2.21 -11.11 4.03
C VAL A 134 2.91 -10.91 5.37
N ALA A 135 3.79 -9.91 5.45
CA ALA A 135 4.44 -9.48 6.68
C ALA A 135 4.40 -7.96 6.76
N TRP A 136 4.11 -7.41 7.93
CA TRP A 136 3.88 -5.98 8.11
C TRP A 136 4.15 -5.51 9.52
N GLU A 137 4.25 -4.19 9.67
CA GLU A 137 4.26 -3.46 10.92
C GLU A 137 3.32 -2.26 10.79
N THR A 138 2.50 -2.04 11.83
CA THR A 138 1.67 -0.83 11.92
C THR A 138 2.44 0.28 12.59
N PHE A 139 2.16 1.52 12.19
CA PHE A 139 2.70 2.71 12.81
C PHE A 139 1.63 3.80 12.89
N MET A 140 1.88 4.80 13.73
CA MET A 140 1.02 5.97 13.82
C MET A 140 1.81 7.19 13.39
N ILE A 141 1.37 7.84 12.32
CA ILE A 141 1.95 9.12 11.90
C ILE A 141 1.35 10.24 12.73
N LYS A 142 2.25 11.12 13.18
CA LYS A 142 1.95 12.34 13.91
C LYS A 142 2.54 13.49 13.10
N VAL A 143 1.68 14.37 12.56
CA VAL A 143 2.11 15.56 11.81
C VAL A 143 1.80 16.81 12.64
N ASP A 144 2.79 17.67 12.80
CA ASP A 144 2.60 19.03 13.30
C ASP A 144 2.75 20.04 12.15
N ARG A 145 2.00 21.14 12.19
CA ARG A 145 1.98 22.16 11.13
C ARG A 145 3.27 22.99 11.06
N GLU A 146 4.14 22.90 12.08
CA GLU A 146 5.30 23.79 12.23
C GLU A 146 6.63 23.21 11.73
N THR A 147 6.72 21.91 11.39
CA THR A 147 7.97 21.27 10.94
C THR A 147 8.24 21.52 9.46
N LYS A 148 9.03 22.57 9.18
CA LYS A 148 9.43 23.05 7.85
C LYS A 148 10.47 22.21 7.09
N ASN A 149 10.93 21.08 7.63
CA ASN A 149 11.97 20.27 7.00
C ASN A 149 11.56 18.80 6.92
N VAL A 150 10.70 18.46 5.96
CA VAL A 150 10.43 17.07 5.58
C VAL A 150 11.24 16.75 4.33
N THR A 151 12.56 16.75 4.47
CA THR A 151 13.46 16.20 3.44
C THR A 151 14.30 15.10 4.04
N LYS A 152 13.89 13.87 3.69
CA LYS A 152 14.56 12.58 3.83
C LYS A 152 14.37 11.85 5.17
N GLU A 153 13.94 10.60 4.99
CA GLU A 153 14.03 9.42 5.86
C GLU A 153 13.56 9.59 7.31
N TYR A 154 12.42 8.96 7.58
CA TYR A 154 11.78 8.72 8.87
C TYR A 154 12.67 8.91 10.10
N ASP A 155 12.48 10.05 10.77
CA ASP A 155 12.93 10.26 12.15
C ASP A 155 11.86 11.10 12.88
N CYS A 156 10.75 10.44 13.25
CA CYS A 156 9.61 11.09 13.90
C CYS A 156 9.92 11.35 15.39
N LYS A 157 10.40 12.55 15.74
CA LYS A 157 10.46 13.00 17.13
C LYS A 157 9.17 13.70 17.57
N LEU A 158 8.64 13.24 18.70
CA LEU A 158 7.44 13.72 19.38
C LEU A 158 7.63 15.15 19.94
N GLU A 159 6.60 16.00 19.87
CA GLU A 159 5.68 16.35 20.98
C GLU A 159 4.65 17.43 20.56
N PHE A 160 3.38 17.25 21.01
CA PHE A 160 2.14 18.07 20.84
C PHE A 160 1.45 18.06 19.44
N PHE A 161 0.13 17.75 19.40
CA PHE A 161 -0.54 17.15 18.22
C PHE A 161 -1.95 17.68 17.88
N ARG A 162 -2.29 17.77 16.58
CA ARG A 162 -3.68 17.99 16.11
C ARG A 162 -4.33 16.82 15.36
N TYR A 163 -3.56 15.97 14.66
CA TYR A 163 -4.10 14.84 13.87
C TYR A 163 -3.18 13.60 13.97
N LYS A 164 -3.76 12.40 14.00
CA LYS A 164 -3.07 11.10 14.02
C LYS A 164 -3.66 10.20 12.94
N TRP A 165 -2.82 9.52 12.16
CA TRP A 165 -3.24 8.54 11.15
C TRP A 165 -2.57 7.20 11.39
N ALA A 166 -3.33 6.12 11.24
CA ALA A 166 -2.79 4.78 11.19
C ALA A 166 -2.09 4.57 9.86
N GLY A 167 -0.93 3.90 9.91
CA GLY A 167 -0.19 3.49 8.73
C GLY A 167 0.30 2.05 8.87
N ILE A 168 0.62 1.45 7.73
CA ILE A 168 1.15 0.09 7.65
C ILE A 168 2.25 0.03 6.60
N GLU A 169 3.36 -0.58 6.98
CA GLU A 169 4.45 -0.92 6.09
C GLU A 169 4.53 -2.44 6.03
N GLY A 170 4.71 -3.00 4.84
CA GLY A 170 4.79 -4.44 4.71
C GLY A 170 5.32 -4.94 3.39
N THR A 171 5.35 -6.27 3.31
CA THR A 171 5.69 -7.04 2.13
C THR A 171 4.61 -8.05 1.85
N LEU A 172 4.35 -8.28 0.57
CA LEU A 172 3.40 -9.28 0.09
C LEU A 172 4.07 -10.10 -1.02
N SER A 173 3.96 -11.42 -0.92
CA SER A 173 4.46 -12.31 -1.97
C SER A 173 3.64 -13.59 -2.11
N GLY A 174 3.47 -14.05 -3.34
CA GLY A 174 2.83 -15.33 -3.62
C GLY A 174 2.30 -15.42 -5.05
N THR A 175 1.48 -16.43 -5.30
CA THR A 175 0.87 -16.69 -6.60
C THR A 175 -0.65 -16.74 -6.48
N LEU A 176 -1.35 -16.03 -7.35
CA LEU A 176 -2.80 -16.08 -7.48
C LEU A 176 -3.17 -16.80 -8.79
N THR A 177 -4.17 -17.67 -8.73
CA THR A 177 -4.68 -18.46 -9.87
C THR A 177 -6.14 -18.14 -10.12
N SER A 178 -6.58 -18.28 -11.37
CA SER A 178 -7.99 -18.19 -11.73
C SER A 178 -8.60 -19.59 -11.75
N ASP A 179 -9.90 -19.69 -11.48
CA ASP A 179 -10.67 -20.93 -11.63
C ASP A 179 -10.77 -21.36 -13.11
N ASP A 180 -10.53 -20.43 -14.03
CA ASP A 180 -10.37 -20.70 -15.45
C ASP A 180 -8.93 -21.13 -15.74
N GLU A 181 -8.72 -22.44 -15.90
CA GLU A 181 -7.41 -23.06 -16.14
C GLU A 181 -6.69 -22.54 -17.40
N SER A 182 -7.41 -21.92 -18.34
CA SER A 182 -6.80 -21.32 -19.53
C SER A 182 -5.99 -20.06 -19.20
N LYS A 183 -6.20 -19.46 -18.02
CA LYS A 183 -5.55 -18.23 -17.61
C LYS A 183 -4.24 -18.48 -16.88
N SER A 184 -3.22 -17.76 -17.32
CA SER A 184 -1.91 -17.78 -16.64
C SER A 184 -2.02 -17.19 -15.23
N PRO A 185 -1.28 -17.75 -14.26
CA PRO A 185 -1.28 -17.24 -12.88
C PRO A 185 -0.63 -15.86 -12.77
N LEU A 186 -0.94 -15.16 -11.68
CA LEU A 186 -0.33 -13.90 -11.29
C LEU A 186 0.67 -14.13 -10.15
N LYS A 187 1.94 -13.88 -10.41
CA LYS A 187 3.02 -13.92 -9.41
C LYS A 187 3.28 -12.51 -8.91
N ILE A 188 3.08 -12.29 -7.61
CA ILE A 188 3.20 -10.98 -6.98
C ILE A 188 4.33 -11.03 -5.96
N LYS A 189 5.19 -10.01 -5.97
CA LYS A 189 6.17 -9.76 -4.91
C LYS A 189 6.36 -8.26 -4.78
N MET A 190 5.95 -7.66 -3.67
CA MET A 190 6.02 -6.22 -3.47
C MET A 190 6.25 -5.83 -2.01
N LYS A 191 6.82 -4.64 -1.83
CA LYS A 191 6.80 -3.88 -0.57
C LYS A 191 5.80 -2.74 -0.71
N PHE A 192 5.16 -2.37 0.39
CA PHE A 192 4.17 -1.28 0.42
C PHE A 192 4.26 -0.48 1.72
N VAL A 193 3.93 0.80 1.64
CA VAL A 193 3.76 1.72 2.75
C VAL A 193 2.54 2.58 2.45
N VAL A 194 1.60 2.65 3.39
CA VAL A 194 0.31 3.34 3.21
C VAL A 194 -0.14 4.02 4.50
N TYR A 195 -0.55 5.29 4.42
CA TYR A 195 -1.08 6.14 5.49
C TYR A 195 -1.78 7.41 4.97
#